data_AF-A0A8T5RHB6-F1
#
_entry.id   AF-A0A8T5RHB6-F1
#
_cell.length_a   1.000
_cell.length_b   1.000
_cell.length_c   1.000
_cell.angle_alpha   90.00
_cell.angle_beta   90.00
_cell.angle_gamma   90.00
#
_symmetry.space_group_name_H-M   'P 1'
#
loop_
_entity.id
_entity.type
_entity.pdbx_description
1 polymer ?
#
loop_
_entity_poly.entity_id
_entity_poly.type
_entity_poly.pdbx_seq_one_letter_code
_entity_poly.pdbx_strand_id
1 'polypeptide(L)'
;AYIETMYMDILKIFYDVGTSRAWNGTISERVEFKVYGKTPDSYSPSRNCTISDITNGKSYAWEWENEIININSVYISYSYYNPWARFVPIILFPLLFGGIIIWVVFSSTRKKRNERKARRELRHPK
;
A
#
# COMPACT_ATOMS: atom_id res chain seq x y z
N ALA A 1 18.57 6.24 14.43
CA ALA A 1 17.48 6.41 13.45
C ALA A 1 17.23 5.06 12.81
N TYR A 2 16.13 4.39 13.16
CA TYR A 2 15.75 3.14 12.51
C TYR A 2 15.11 3.47 11.17
N ILE A 3 15.72 2.97 10.09
CA ILE A 3 15.06 2.94 8.79
C ILE A 3 14.01 1.84 8.91
N GLU A 4 12.77 2.22 9.24
CA GLU A 4 11.64 1.34 8.97
C GLU A 4 11.65 1.10 7.46
N THR A 5 12.05 -0.11 7.08
CA THR A 5 11.80 -0.64 5.75
C THR A 5 10.37 -0.30 5.40
N MET A 6 10.16 0.59 4.42
CA MET A 6 8.83 0.92 3.92
C MET A 6 8.17 -0.38 3.46
N TYR A 7 7.41 -1.01 4.35
CA TYR A 7 6.39 -1.95 3.98
C TYR A 7 5.38 -1.11 3.21
N MET A 8 5.47 -1.18 1.89
CA MET A 8 4.46 -0.62 1.00
C MET A 8 3.24 -1.51 1.12
N ASP A 9 2.53 -1.38 2.24
CA ASP A 9 1.19 -1.92 2.40
C ASP A 9 0.34 -1.29 1.31
N ILE A 10 -0.05 -2.07 0.30
CA ILE A 10 -0.77 -1.56 -0.86
C ILE A 10 -2.18 -1.12 -0.45
N LEU A 11 -2.75 -1.81 0.53
CA LEU A 11 -4.09 -1.55 1.01
C LEU A 11 -4.13 -1.78 2.53
N LYS A 12 -4.63 -0.78 3.25
CA LYS A 12 -4.99 -0.89 4.66
C LYS A 12 -6.51 -0.75 4.77
N ILE A 13 -7.14 -1.74 5.40
CA ILE A 13 -8.57 -1.70 5.70
C ILE A 13 -8.72 -1.56 7.20
N PHE A 14 -9.46 -0.54 7.62
CA PHE A 14 -9.77 -0.28 9.03
C PHE A 14 -11.27 -0.45 9.24
N TYR A 15 -11.62 -1.29 10.21
CA TYR A 15 -12.95 -1.34 10.79
C TYR A 15 -12.85 -0.69 12.15
N ASP A 16 -13.43 0.49 12.31
CA ASP A 16 -13.36 1.28 13.56
C ASP A 16 -14.78 1.56 14.05
N VAL A 17 -15.02 1.33 15.34
CA VAL A 17 -16.25 1.71 16.03
C VAL A 17 -15.89 2.59 17.21
N GLY A 18 -16.29 3.86 17.11
CA GLY A 18 -16.18 4.82 18.20
C GLY A 18 -17.09 4.45 19.37
N THR A 19 -16.50 4.13 20.51
CA THR A 19 -17.21 3.80 21.76
C THR A 19 -17.57 5.07 22.55
N SER A 20 -16.86 6.18 22.32
CA SER A 20 -16.97 7.43 23.08
C SER A 20 -18.28 8.23 22.93
N ARG A 21 -19.07 8.03 21.85
CA ARG A 21 -20.34 8.77 21.65
C ARG A 21 -21.61 7.96 21.89
N ALA A 22 -21.56 6.64 21.74
CA ALA A 22 -22.73 5.78 21.94
C ALA A 22 -22.83 5.22 23.38
N TRP A 23 -21.72 5.19 24.13
CA TRP A 23 -21.66 4.52 25.44
C TRP A 23 -21.47 5.47 26.61
N ASN A 24 -21.63 6.77 26.36
CA ASN A 24 -21.76 7.78 27.39
C ASN A 24 -23.13 7.62 28.08
N GLY A 25 -23.29 6.55 28.87
CA GLY A 25 -24.50 6.23 29.65
C GLY A 25 -25.12 4.85 29.39
N THR A 26 -24.70 4.11 28.36
CA THR A 26 -25.19 2.76 28.06
C THR A 26 -24.03 1.78 27.97
N ILE A 27 -23.99 0.85 28.94
CA ILE A 27 -23.03 -0.23 29.05
C ILE A 27 -23.33 -1.21 27.91
N SER A 28 -22.55 -1.21 26.84
CA SER A 28 -22.44 -2.44 26.06
C SER A 28 -21.21 -3.18 26.55
N GLU A 29 -21.48 -4.26 27.28
CA GLU A 29 -20.48 -5.17 27.85
C GLU A 29 -19.66 -5.86 26.76
N ARG A 30 -20.14 -5.84 25.50
CA ARG A 30 -19.46 -6.49 24.38
C ARG A 30 -19.65 -5.77 23.04
N VAL A 31 -18.58 -5.71 22.26
CA VAL A 31 -18.61 -5.44 20.82
C VAL A 31 -18.09 -6.65 20.08
N GLU A 32 -18.80 -7.07 19.03
CA GLU A 32 -18.37 -8.17 18.18
C GLU A 32 -18.43 -7.76 16.71
N PHE A 33 -17.30 -7.92 16.01
CA PHE A 33 -17.22 -7.81 14.56
C PHE A 33 -17.06 -9.19 13.95
N LYS A 34 -17.92 -9.52 13.00
CA LYS A 34 -17.82 -10.74 12.18
C LYS A 34 -17.35 -10.35 10.79
N VAL A 35 -16.15 -10.79 10.43
CA VAL A 35 -15.56 -10.53 9.13
C VAL A 35 -15.63 -11.82 8.32
N TYR A 36 -16.44 -11.82 7.27
CA TYR A 36 -16.64 -12.96 6.39
C TYR A 36 -15.74 -12.90 5.16
N GLY A 37 -15.41 -14.06 4.60
CA GLY A 37 -14.59 -14.22 3.41
C GLY A 37 -13.10 -14.36 3.70
N LYS A 38 -12.28 -14.17 2.67
CA LYS A 38 -10.83 -14.28 2.76
C LYS A 38 -10.26 -13.08 3.52
N THR A 39 -9.95 -13.28 4.80
CA THR A 39 -9.25 -12.28 5.62
C THR A 39 -7.77 -12.22 5.23
N PRO A 40 -7.14 -11.04 5.24
CA PRO A 40 -5.70 -10.89 5.04
C PRO A 40 -4.87 -11.68 6.06
N ASP A 41 -3.68 -12.12 5.64
CA ASP A 41 -2.81 -13.02 6.42
C ASP A 41 -2.24 -12.36 7.69
N SER A 42 -2.15 -11.03 7.72
CA SER A 42 -1.72 -10.25 8.87
C SER A 42 -2.83 -9.36 9.41
N TYR A 43 -3.04 -9.43 10.72
CA TYR A 43 -3.90 -8.53 11.47
C TYR A 43 -3.23 -8.13 12.78
N SER A 44 -3.56 -6.95 13.29
CA SER A 44 -3.17 -6.50 14.61
C SER A 44 -4.43 -6.24 15.42
N PRO A 45 -4.73 -7.04 16.46
CA PRO A 45 -5.87 -6.77 17.32
C PRO A 45 -5.54 -5.57 18.21
N SER A 46 -6.55 -4.76 18.53
CA SER A 46 -6.41 -3.86 19.68
C SER A 46 -6.37 -4.68 20.98
N ARG A 47 -5.88 -4.08 22.07
CA ARG A 47 -5.76 -4.74 23.38
C ARG A 47 -7.14 -5.26 23.82
N ASN A 48 -7.18 -6.45 24.42
CA ASN A 48 -8.38 -7.13 24.93
C ASN A 48 -9.40 -7.58 23.86
N CYS A 49 -8.91 -8.01 22.68
CA CYS A 49 -9.73 -8.65 21.66
C CYS A 49 -9.64 -10.18 21.77
N THR A 50 -10.77 -10.85 21.99
CA THR A 50 -10.94 -12.30 21.83
C THR A 50 -11.26 -12.60 20.38
N ILE A 51 -10.63 -13.64 19.82
CA ILE A 51 -10.78 -13.99 18.40
C ILE A 51 -11.19 -15.44 18.29
N SER A 52 -12.22 -15.68 17.49
CA SER A 52 -12.71 -17.03 17.20
C SER A 52 -12.92 -17.24 15.71
N ASP A 53 -12.66 -18.45 15.24
CA ASP A 53 -12.97 -18.84 13.87
C ASP A 53 -14.47 -19.09 13.73
N ILE A 54 -15.06 -18.57 12.66
CA ILE A 54 -16.46 -18.79 12.28
C ILE A 54 -16.52 -19.39 10.88
N THR A 55 -17.67 -19.97 10.51
CA THR A 55 -17.87 -20.47 9.16
C THR A 55 -17.60 -19.35 8.14
N ASN A 56 -16.60 -19.55 7.30
CA ASN A 56 -16.18 -18.59 6.27
C ASN A 56 -15.75 -17.22 6.84
N GLY A 57 -15.05 -17.16 7.98
CA GLY A 57 -14.57 -15.89 8.50
C GLY A 57 -13.92 -15.95 9.89
N LYS A 58 -13.79 -14.78 10.51
CA LYS A 58 -13.33 -14.60 11.90
C LYS A 58 -14.25 -13.67 12.68
N SER A 59 -14.43 -13.94 13.96
CA SER A 59 -15.10 -13.07 14.92
C SER A 59 -14.07 -12.41 15.82
N TYR A 60 -14.25 -11.12 16.07
CA TYR A 60 -13.41 -10.29 16.92
C TYR A 60 -14.30 -9.65 17.97
N ALA A 61 -14.13 -10.06 19.22
CA ALA A 61 -14.95 -9.63 20.34
C ALA A 61 -14.12 -8.86 21.36
N TRP A 62 -14.63 -7.72 21.80
CA TRP A 62 -14.14 -6.98 22.96
C TRP A 62 -15.20 -7.07 24.03
N GLU A 63 -14.79 -7.46 25.23
CA GLU A 63 -15.67 -7.65 26.38
C GLU A 63 -15.13 -6.82 27.55
N TRP A 64 -16.04 -6.17 28.28
CA TRP A 64 -15.75 -5.36 29.46
C TRP A 64 -16.67 -5.81 30.59
N GLU A 65 -16.11 -6.42 31.63
CA GLU A 65 -16.88 -6.88 32.78
C GLU A 65 -16.85 -5.82 33.90
N ASN A 66 -17.95 -5.10 34.10
CA ASN A 66 -18.10 -4.15 35.22
C ASN A 66 -16.99 -3.09 35.37
N GLU A 67 -16.33 -2.72 34.26
CA GLU A 67 -15.28 -1.71 34.24
C GLU A 67 -15.73 -0.40 33.58
N ILE A 68 -15.21 0.73 34.05
CA ILE A 68 -15.38 2.01 33.35
C ILE A 68 -14.59 1.95 32.05
N ILE A 69 -15.31 1.97 30.93
CA ILE A 69 -14.74 1.86 29.59
C ILE A 69 -14.03 3.18 29.24
N ASN A 70 -12.72 3.24 29.48
CA ASN A 70 -11.88 4.41 29.16
C ASN A 70 -11.23 4.33 27.75
N ILE A 71 -11.87 3.60 26.84
CA ILE A 71 -11.41 3.41 25.46
C ILE A 71 -12.36 4.20 24.55
N ASN A 72 -11.81 4.98 23.63
CA ASN A 72 -12.61 5.84 22.74
C ASN A 72 -13.06 5.16 21.45
N SER A 73 -12.40 4.07 21.08
CA SER A 73 -12.80 3.19 19.99
C SER A 73 -12.18 1.80 20.10
N VAL A 74 -12.80 0.85 19.41
CA VAL A 74 -12.24 -0.48 19.13
C VAL A 74 -12.13 -0.63 17.62
N TYR A 75 -11.03 -1.22 17.15
CA TYR A 75 -10.78 -1.35 15.72
C TYR A 75 -10.05 -2.64 15.36
N ILE A 76 -10.25 -3.05 14.11
CA ILE A 76 -9.48 -4.08 13.42
C ILE A 76 -8.79 -3.42 12.24
N SER A 77 -7.48 -3.64 12.11
CA SER A 77 -6.73 -3.22 10.93
C SER A 77 -6.19 -4.43 10.19
N TYR A 78 -6.48 -4.50 8.90
CA TYR A 78 -5.85 -5.44 7.98
C TYR A 78 -4.87 -4.71 7.06
N SER A 79 -3.70 -5.30 6.88
CA SER A 79 -2.69 -4.83 5.93
C SER A 79 -2.54 -5.87 4.82
N TYR A 80 -2.70 -5.47 3.56
CA TYR A 80 -2.32 -6.30 2.43
C TYR A 80 -0.91 -5.95 1.97
N TYR A 81 0.00 -6.90 2.20
CA TYR A 81 1.37 -6.83 1.70
C TYR A 81 1.48 -7.55 0.36
N ASN A 82 1.98 -6.87 -0.66
CA ASN A 82 2.35 -7.51 -1.91
C ASN A 82 3.88 -7.48 -2.07
N PRO A 83 4.57 -8.64 -1.94
CA PRO A 83 6.01 -8.71 -2.08
C PRO A 83 6.50 -8.30 -3.48
N TRP A 84 5.62 -8.31 -4.48
CA TRP A 84 5.96 -7.94 -5.86
C TRP A 84 5.97 -6.44 -6.09
N ALA A 85 5.25 -5.65 -5.28
CA ALA A 85 5.20 -4.20 -5.47
C ALA A 85 6.56 -3.50 -5.26
N ARG A 86 7.44 -4.07 -4.43
CA ARG A 86 8.82 -3.55 -4.29
C ARG A 86 9.63 -3.66 -5.57
N PHE A 87 9.27 -4.57 -6.47
CA PHE A 87 9.99 -4.79 -7.74
C PHE A 87 9.44 -3.95 -8.89
N VAL A 88 8.23 -3.40 -8.78
CA VAL A 88 7.63 -2.51 -9.78
C VAL A 88 8.56 -1.34 -10.15
N PRO A 89 9.10 -0.55 -9.19
CA PRO A 89 10.05 0.51 -9.55
C PRO A 89 11.34 -0.04 -10.15
N ILE A 90 11.83 -1.19 -9.66
CA ILE A 90 13.07 -1.83 -10.15
C ILE A 90 12.94 -2.25 -11.61
N ILE A 91 11.75 -2.61 -12.08
CA ILE A 91 11.51 -3.00 -13.47
C ILE A 91 11.19 -1.78 -14.34
N LEU A 92 10.35 -0.85 -13.85
CA LEU A 92 9.89 0.30 -14.64
C LEU A 92 10.99 1.35 -14.85
N PHE A 93 11.82 1.63 -13.84
CA PHE A 93 12.86 2.65 -13.98
C PHE A 93 13.90 2.30 -15.07
N PRO A 94 14.49 1.09 -15.11
CA PRO A 94 15.43 0.73 -16.18
C PRO A 94 14.81 0.77 -17.57
N LEU A 95 13.52 0.43 -17.72
CA LEU A 95 12.83 0.52 -19.00
C LEU A 95 12.67 1.98 -19.47
N LEU A 96 12.27 2.88 -18.55
CA LEU A 96 12.16 4.31 -18.85
C LEU A 96 13.53 4.93 -19.15
N PHE A 97 14.55 4.67 -18.32
CA PHE A 97 15.90 5.21 -18.52
C PHE A 97 16.60 4.61 -19.75
N GLY A 98 16.43 3.31 -20.00
CA GLY A 98 16.96 2.64 -21.18
C GLY A 98 16.39 3.24 -22.47
N GLY A 99 15.08 3.49 -22.51
CA GLY A 99 14.43 4.16 -23.64
C GLY A 99 14.97 5.56 -23.89
N ILE A 100 15.20 6.34 -22.83
CA ILE A 100 15.79 7.69 -22.92
C ILE A 100 17.22 7.62 -23.47
N ILE A 101 18.05 6.70 -22.98
CA ILE A 101 19.44 6.56 -23.45
C ILE A 101 19.47 6.19 -24.94
N ILE A 102 18.67 5.20 -25.35
CA ILE A 102 18.57 4.80 -26.77
C ILE A 102 18.14 5.98 -27.63
N TRP A 103 17.14 6.76 -27.18
CA TRP A 103 16.66 7.93 -27.90
C TRP A 103 17.73 9.03 -28.02
N VAL A 104 18.50 9.30 -26.96
CA VAL A 104 19.62 10.26 -26.99
C VAL A 104 20.73 9.81 -27.96
N VAL A 105 21.09 8.53 -27.94
CA VAL A 105 22.10 7.97 -28.87
C VAL A 105 21.61 8.04 -30.32
N PHE A 106 20.34 7.69 -30.57
CA PHE A 106 19.78 7.72 -31.91
C PHE A 106 19.63 9.15 -32.45
N SER A 107 19.17 10.08 -31.63
CA SER A 107 19.03 11.50 -32.03
C SER A 107 20.39 12.15 -32.31
N SER A 108 21.40 11.91 -31.48
CA SER A 108 22.75 12.44 -31.68
C SER A 108 23.44 11.87 -32.92
N THR A 109 23.28 10.57 -33.19
CA THR A 109 23.83 9.94 -34.42
C THR A 109 23.11 10.43 -35.68
N ARG A 110 21.79 10.61 -35.63
CA ARG A 110 21.00 11.20 -36.73
C ARG A 110 21.44 12.65 -37.02
N LYS A 111 21.64 13.46 -35.98
CA LYS A 111 22.14 14.84 -36.12
C LYS A 111 23.51 14.87 -36.82
N LYS A 112 24.48 14.06 -36.36
CA LYS A 112 25.80 13.96 -36.98
C LYS A 112 25.74 13.50 -38.44
N ARG A 113 24.85 12.57 -38.79
CA ARG A 113 24.66 12.13 -40.18
C ARG A 113 24.14 13.25 -41.07
N ASN A 114 23.17 14.04 -40.58
CA ASN A 114 22.62 15.17 -41.31
C ASN A 114 23.66 16.28 -41.54
N GLU A 115 24.45 16.62 -40.52
CA GLU A 115 25.55 17.59 -40.64
C GLU A 115 26.61 17.14 -41.67
N ARG A 116 26.94 15.83 -41.69
CA ARG A 116 27.87 15.28 -42.69
C ARG A 116 27.32 15.35 -44.12
N LYS A 117 26.01 15.13 -44.30
CA LYS A 117 25.36 15.29 -45.62
C LYS A 117 25.37 16.75 -46.07
N ALA A 118 24.97 17.68 -45.21
CA ALA A 118 25.01 19.11 -45.50
C ALA A 118 26.41 19.61 -45.87
N ARG A 119 27.46 19.15 -45.16
CA ARG A 119 28.86 19.48 -45.49
C ARG A 119 29.32 18.94 -46.86
N ARG A 120 28.77 17.81 -47.33
CA ARG A 120 29.09 17.26 -48.65
C ARG A 120 28.41 18.07 -49.76
N GLU A 121 27.16 18.45 -49.56
CA GLU A 121 26.41 19.29 -50.49
C GLU A 121 27.04 20.69 -50.63
N LEU A 122 27.55 21.27 -49.54
CA LEU A 122 28.30 22.54 -49.59
C LEU A 122 29.65 22.44 -50.32
N ARG A 123 30.31 21.27 -50.35
CA ARG A 123 31.58 21.07 -51.07
C ARG A 123 31.41 20.75 -52.54
N HIS A 124 30.25 20.21 -52.93
CA HIS A 124 29.88 19.92 -54.31
C HIS A 124 28.52 20.55 -54.60
N PRO A 125 28.45 21.89 -54.68
CA PRO A 125 27.23 22.56 -55.10
C PRO A 125 26.90 22.11 -56.54
N LYS A 126 25.64 21.73 -56.76
CA LYS A 126 25.11 21.49 -58.10
C LYS A 126 24.97 22.81 -58.85
#